data_AF-A0A535PEL5-F1
#
_entry.id   AF-A0A535PEL5-F1
#
_cell.length_a   1.000
_cell.length_b   1.000
_cell.length_c   1.000
_cell.angle_alpha   90.00
_cell.angle_beta   90.00
_cell.angle_gamma   90.00
#
_symmetry.space_group_name_H-M   'P 1'
#
loop_
_entity.id
_entity.type
_entity.pdbx_description
1 polymer ?
#
loop_
_entity_poly.entity_id
_entity_poly.type
_entity_poly.pdbx_seq_one_letter_code
_entity_poly.pdbx_strand_id
1 'polypeptide(L)'
;MGTKQTKQSKHSKENTPTFLLELPLEVEAGQARRLRSHLEAGRQFYNAVLSEGQRRLRRMKADPAWGAAQALPRTRPLERRAAFSALRQQHGFSDYAFQGFAKELRVSWLADHLDAVLAQTLATRAYRALNRVCVGQARRVRFKSRGRGLASLENKR
;
A
#
# COMPACT_ATOMS: atom_id res chain seq x y z
N MET A 1 0.34 -25.58 46.41
CA MET A 1 -0.44 -26.12 45.28
C MET A 1 -1.04 -24.95 44.50
N GLY A 2 -0.50 -24.63 43.33
CA GLY A 2 -0.94 -23.49 42.52
C GLY A 2 -2.14 -23.87 41.64
N THR A 3 -3.26 -23.18 41.81
CA THR A 3 -4.47 -23.37 41.01
C THR A 3 -4.26 -22.84 39.59
N LYS A 4 -4.46 -23.72 38.60
CA LYS A 4 -4.41 -23.38 37.17
C LYS A 4 -5.59 -22.47 36.83
N GLN A 5 -5.31 -21.24 36.42
CA GLN A 5 -6.32 -20.39 35.79
C GLN A 5 -6.63 -20.91 34.38
N THR A 6 -7.86 -21.39 34.19
CA THR A 6 -8.45 -21.73 32.89
C THR A 6 -8.61 -20.48 32.04
N LYS A 7 -7.89 -20.42 30.91
CA LYS A 7 -8.04 -19.38 29.88
C LYS A 7 -9.45 -19.45 29.30
N GLN A 8 -10.28 -18.44 29.59
CA GLN A 8 -11.58 -18.25 28.95
C GLN A 8 -11.40 -18.10 27.43
N SER A 9 -12.09 -18.94 26.66
CA SER A 9 -12.11 -18.87 25.21
C SER A 9 -12.82 -17.60 24.74
N LYS A 10 -12.10 -16.78 23.98
CA LYS A 10 -12.61 -15.57 23.30
C LYS A 10 -13.75 -15.97 22.36
N HIS A 11 -15.00 -15.57 22.64
CA HIS A 11 -16.12 -15.80 21.72
C HIS A 11 -15.82 -15.18 20.35
N SER A 12 -15.94 -15.98 19.29
CA SER A 12 -15.96 -15.50 17.91
C SER A 12 -17.24 -14.70 17.70
N LYS A 13 -17.13 -13.45 17.22
CA LYS A 13 -18.30 -12.65 16.84
C LYS A 13 -19.14 -13.43 15.83
N GLU A 14 -20.41 -13.64 16.13
CA GLU A 14 -21.37 -14.20 15.18
C GLU A 14 -21.54 -13.24 13.99
N ASN A 15 -21.51 -13.76 12.76
CA ASN A 15 -21.67 -12.95 11.56
C ASN A 15 -23.14 -12.54 11.40
N THR A 16 -23.48 -11.32 11.81
CA THR A 16 -24.78 -10.73 11.49
C THR A 16 -24.96 -10.67 9.96
N PRO A 17 -26.04 -11.25 9.40
CA PRO A 17 -26.28 -11.18 7.97
C PRO A 17 -26.44 -9.73 7.54
N THR A 18 -25.46 -9.23 6.78
CA THR A 18 -25.43 -7.85 6.26
C THR A 18 -25.74 -7.88 4.77
N PHE A 19 -26.61 -6.98 4.30
CA PHE A 19 -26.83 -6.73 2.88
C PHE A 19 -26.22 -5.37 2.49
N LEU A 20 -25.59 -5.30 1.31
CA LEU A 20 -24.96 -4.09 0.78
C LEU A 20 -25.75 -3.60 -0.44
N LEU A 21 -26.29 -2.38 -0.34
CA LEU A 21 -26.99 -1.69 -1.42
C LEU A 21 -26.08 -0.60 -2.01
N GLU A 22 -25.74 -0.71 -3.30
CA GLU A 22 -25.05 0.35 -4.04
C GLU A 22 -26.08 1.08 -4.91
N LEU A 23 -26.19 2.40 -4.76
CA LEU A 23 -27.05 3.25 -5.55
C LEU A 23 -26.21 4.18 -6.44
N PRO A 24 -26.65 4.48 -7.67
CA PRO A 24 -25.96 5.45 -8.50
C PRO A 24 -25.97 6.82 -7.83
N LEU A 25 -24.83 7.50 -7.87
CA LEU A 25 -24.75 8.87 -7.39
C LEU A 25 -25.13 9.82 -8.54
N GLU A 26 -26.29 10.46 -8.43
CA GLU A 26 -26.66 11.57 -9.31
C GLU A 26 -25.95 12.84 -8.84
N VAL A 27 -25.23 13.49 -9.76
CA VAL A 27 -24.41 14.66 -9.45
C VAL A 27 -24.64 15.78 -10.43
N GLU A 28 -24.68 17.00 -9.91
CA GLU A 28 -24.65 18.21 -10.74
C GLU A 28 -23.27 18.39 -11.40
N ALA A 29 -23.22 19.19 -12.48
CA ALA A 29 -21.99 19.44 -13.22
C ALA A 29 -20.84 19.96 -12.34
N GLY A 30 -21.13 20.80 -11.35
CA GLY A 30 -20.15 21.32 -10.38
C GLY A 30 -19.59 20.22 -9.48
N GLN A 31 -20.45 19.36 -8.94
CA GLN A 31 -20.06 18.21 -8.13
C GLN A 31 -19.23 17.20 -8.94
N ALA A 32 -19.65 16.91 -10.18
CA ALA A 32 -18.91 16.05 -11.10
C ALA A 32 -17.51 16.61 -11.41
N ARG A 33 -17.35 17.93 -11.53
CA ARG A 33 -16.04 18.57 -11.70
C ARG A 33 -15.17 18.37 -10.45
N ARG A 34 -15.72 18.58 -9.25
CA ARG A 34 -15.01 18.38 -7.98
C ARG A 34 -14.53 16.93 -7.82
N LEU A 35 -15.41 15.95 -8.07
CA LEU A 35 -15.05 14.54 -8.03
C LEU A 35 -13.92 14.20 -8.99
N ARG A 36 -13.98 14.69 -10.24
CA ARG A 36 -12.89 14.49 -11.22
C ARG A 36 -11.56 15.07 -10.73
N SER A 37 -11.56 16.24 -10.10
CA SER A 37 -10.34 16.82 -9.52
C SER A 37 -9.76 15.94 -8.41
N HIS A 38 -10.59 15.42 -7.50
CA HIS A 38 -10.13 14.50 -6.45
C HIS A 38 -9.54 13.20 -7.02
N LEU A 39 -10.23 12.60 -8.01
CA LEU A 39 -9.77 11.38 -8.67
C LEU A 39 -8.45 11.59 -9.43
N GLU A 40 -8.31 12.74 -10.10
CA GLU A 40 -7.09 13.09 -10.83
C GLU A 40 -5.92 13.38 -9.88
N ALA A 41 -6.15 14.09 -8.78
CA ALA A 41 -5.16 14.28 -7.72
C ALA A 41 -4.70 12.93 -7.16
N GLY A 42 -5.64 12.04 -6.82
CA GLY A 42 -5.35 10.68 -6.37
C GLY A 42 -4.56 9.86 -7.39
N ARG A 43 -4.88 10.00 -8.69
CA ARG A 43 -4.15 9.33 -9.77
C ARG A 43 -2.71 9.78 -9.85
N GLN A 44 -2.47 11.10 -9.83
CA GLN A 44 -1.13 11.67 -9.87
C GLN A 44 -0.32 11.28 -8.63
N PHE A 45 -0.92 11.40 -7.45
CA PHE A 45 -0.31 11.02 -6.19
C PHE A 45 0.08 9.53 -6.16
N TYR A 46 -0.84 8.64 -6.49
CA TYR A 46 -0.57 7.20 -6.55
C TYR A 46 0.58 6.88 -7.52
N ASN A 47 0.57 7.48 -8.71
CA ASN A 47 1.62 7.26 -9.70
C ASN A 47 2.99 7.79 -9.24
N ALA A 48 3.03 8.92 -8.53
CA ALA A 48 4.25 9.46 -7.98
C ALA A 48 4.83 8.53 -6.89
N VAL A 49 4.00 8.04 -5.97
CA VAL A 49 4.42 7.04 -4.97
C VAL A 49 4.86 5.73 -5.63
N LEU A 50 4.14 5.27 -6.65
CA LEU A 50 4.50 4.06 -7.39
C LEU A 50 5.84 4.21 -8.12
N SER A 51 6.10 5.37 -8.72
CA SER A 51 7.36 5.68 -9.41
C SER A 51 8.54 5.66 -8.44
N GLU A 52 8.41 6.34 -7.30
CA GLU A 52 9.44 6.33 -6.26
C GLU A 52 9.68 4.93 -5.72
N GLY A 53 8.60 4.19 -5.42
CA GLY A 53 8.70 2.80 -5.00
C GLY A 53 9.38 1.89 -6.01
N GLN A 54 9.18 2.12 -7.31
CA GLN A 54 9.87 1.39 -8.37
C GLN A 54 11.37 1.74 -8.43
N ARG A 55 11.75 2.99 -8.15
CA ARG A 55 13.17 3.38 -7.99
C ARG A 55 13.80 2.67 -6.80
N ARG A 56 13.15 2.69 -5.63
CA ARG A 56 13.61 1.97 -4.42
C ARG A 56 13.78 0.47 -4.67
N LEU A 57 12.80 -0.17 -5.32
CA LEU A 57 12.87 -1.59 -5.65
C LEU A 57 14.04 -1.91 -6.60
N ARG A 58 14.28 -1.07 -7.62
CA ARG A 58 15.41 -1.27 -8.55
C ARG A 58 16.75 -1.15 -7.83
N ARG A 59 16.91 -0.12 -6.97
CA ARG A 59 18.12 0.06 -6.15
C ARG A 59 18.35 -1.12 -5.21
N MET A 60 17.30 -1.57 -4.51
CA MET A 60 17.36 -2.73 -3.61
C MET A 60 17.78 -4.01 -4.33
N LYS A 61 17.29 -4.24 -5.56
CA LYS A 61 17.66 -5.44 -6.35
C LYS A 61 19.06 -5.37 -6.96
N ALA A 62 19.58 -4.15 -7.18
CA ALA A 62 20.94 -3.93 -7.70
C ALA A 62 22.00 -4.04 -6.59
N ASP A 63 21.60 -3.98 -5.32
CA ASP A 63 22.48 -4.12 -4.17
C ASP A 63 23.10 -5.52 -4.12
N PRO A 64 24.44 -5.68 -4.03
CA PRO A 64 25.09 -6.99 -3.90
C PRO A 64 24.55 -7.83 -2.73
N ALA A 65 24.12 -7.19 -1.64
CA ALA A 65 23.53 -7.90 -0.50
C ALA A 65 22.19 -8.57 -0.86
N TRP A 66 21.50 -8.15 -1.92
CA TRP A 66 20.34 -8.88 -2.46
C TRP A 66 20.74 -10.27 -2.97
N GLY A 67 21.84 -10.35 -3.73
CA GLY A 67 22.38 -11.64 -4.19
C GLY A 67 22.80 -12.54 -3.03
N ALA A 68 23.48 -11.97 -2.03
CA ALA A 68 23.85 -12.69 -0.81
C ALA A 68 22.61 -13.22 -0.05
N ALA A 69 21.56 -12.40 0.12
CA ALA A 69 20.30 -12.82 0.74
C ALA A 69 19.58 -13.89 -0.08
N GLN A 70 19.70 -13.86 -1.42
CA GLN A 70 19.16 -14.90 -2.29
C GLN A 70 19.92 -16.22 -2.20
N ALA A 71 21.23 -16.19 -1.96
CA ALA A 71 22.08 -17.37 -1.81
C ALA A 71 21.85 -18.13 -0.49
N LEU A 72 21.29 -17.47 0.54
CA LEU A 72 21.00 -18.12 1.82
C LEU A 72 20.07 -19.34 1.65
N PRO A 73 20.40 -20.52 2.22
CA PRO A 73 19.58 -21.72 2.10
C PRO A 73 18.15 -21.53 2.60
N ARG A 74 17.18 -22.15 1.92
CA ARG A 74 15.76 -22.14 2.35
C ARG A 74 15.55 -22.85 3.69
N THR A 75 16.49 -23.71 4.10
CA THR A 75 16.52 -24.39 5.39
C THR A 75 16.80 -23.44 6.56
N ARG A 76 17.28 -22.22 6.30
CA ARG A 76 17.50 -21.16 7.31
C ARG A 76 16.55 -19.98 7.10
N PRO A 77 15.23 -20.18 7.34
CA PRO A 77 14.22 -19.17 7.03
C PRO A 77 14.36 -17.89 7.87
N LEU A 78 14.87 -17.99 9.10
CA LEU A 78 15.03 -16.83 9.99
C LEU A 78 16.13 -15.90 9.49
N GLU A 79 17.32 -16.43 9.20
CA GLU A 79 18.46 -15.67 8.64
C GLU A 79 18.07 -15.02 7.31
N ARG A 80 17.40 -15.78 6.43
CA ARG A 80 16.92 -15.26 5.14
C ARG A 80 15.92 -14.12 5.31
N ARG A 81 14.95 -14.26 6.23
CA ARG A 81 13.99 -13.19 6.53
C ARG A 81 14.67 -11.96 7.09
N ALA A 82 15.63 -12.13 8.01
CA ALA A 82 16.38 -11.03 8.59
C ALA A 82 17.19 -10.26 7.52
N ALA A 83 17.88 -10.97 6.62
CA ALA A 83 18.64 -10.35 5.53
C ALA A 83 17.75 -9.52 4.59
N PHE A 84 16.60 -10.08 4.14
CA PHE A 84 15.66 -9.32 3.32
C PHE A 84 14.99 -8.17 4.09
N SER A 85 14.74 -8.33 5.39
CA SER A 85 14.19 -7.27 6.22
C SER A 85 15.16 -6.09 6.34
N ALA A 86 16.44 -6.36 6.57
CA ALA A 86 17.49 -5.34 6.63
C ALA A 86 17.61 -4.58 5.30
N LEU A 87 17.65 -5.29 4.16
CA LEU A 87 17.65 -4.68 2.84
C LEU A 87 16.43 -3.78 2.60
N ARG A 88 15.24 -4.26 2.98
CA ARG A 88 14.01 -3.46 2.85
C ARG A 88 14.06 -2.20 3.69
N GLN A 89 14.61 -2.25 4.89
CA GLN A 89 14.77 -1.06 5.73
C GLN A 89 15.76 -0.07 5.11
N GLN A 90 16.95 -0.54 4.72
CA GLN A 90 18.01 0.28 4.11
C GLN A 90 17.52 1.02 2.86
N HIS A 91 16.73 0.37 2.00
CA HIS A 91 16.23 0.96 0.76
C HIS A 91 14.86 1.62 0.90
N GLY A 92 14.30 1.73 2.12
CA GLY A 92 12.98 2.31 2.36
C GLY A 92 11.85 1.58 1.63
N PHE A 93 11.96 0.26 1.48
CA PHE A 93 11.00 -0.63 0.80
C PHE A 93 10.10 -1.37 1.80
N SER A 94 9.32 -0.60 2.55
CA SER A 94 8.30 -1.08 3.48
C SER A 94 7.02 -0.25 3.37
N ASP A 95 5.90 -0.79 3.83
CA ASP A 95 4.62 -0.05 3.84
C ASP A 95 4.75 1.27 4.61
N TYR A 96 5.44 1.23 5.75
CA TYR A 96 5.72 2.40 6.57
C TYR A 96 6.56 3.46 5.83
N ALA A 97 7.64 3.05 5.16
CA ALA A 97 8.48 3.98 4.41
C ALA A 97 7.75 4.61 3.21
N PHE A 98 6.77 3.91 2.64
CA PHE A 98 5.89 4.45 1.60
C PHE A 98 4.88 5.45 2.17
N GLN A 99 4.30 5.16 3.34
CA GLN A 99 3.41 6.10 4.02
C GLN A 99 4.16 7.37 4.47
N GLY A 100 5.41 7.23 4.94
CA GLY A 100 6.29 8.36 5.25
C GLY A 100 6.54 9.25 4.03
N PHE A 101 6.95 8.66 2.91
CA PHE A 101 7.12 9.39 1.66
C PHE A 101 5.81 10.03 1.16
N ALA A 102 4.69 9.32 1.29
CA ALA A 102 3.37 9.85 0.94
C ALA A 102 2.98 11.07 1.79
N LYS A 103 3.36 11.09 3.08
CA LYS A 103 3.16 12.27 3.94
C LYS A 103 3.95 13.47 3.43
N GLU A 104 5.21 13.29 3.06
CA GLU A 104 6.08 14.34 2.51
C GLU A 104 5.60 14.84 1.15
N LEU A 105 5.10 13.94 0.30
CA LEU A 105 4.58 14.26 -1.03
C LEU A 105 3.24 15.01 -0.99
N ARG A 106 2.45 14.81 0.07
CA ARG A 106 1.11 15.39 0.24
C ARG A 106 1.20 16.83 0.75
N VAL A 107 1.63 17.73 -0.13
CA VAL A 107 1.78 19.17 0.11
C VAL A 107 1.13 19.99 -1.01
N SER A 108 0.97 21.30 -0.82
CA SER A 108 0.35 22.20 -1.79
C SER A 108 -1.06 21.71 -2.21
N TRP A 109 -1.43 21.91 -3.47
CA TRP A 109 -2.73 21.56 -4.04
C TRP A 109 -3.13 20.09 -3.86
N LEU A 110 -2.17 19.17 -3.68
CA LEU A 110 -2.48 17.76 -3.41
C LEU A 110 -3.16 17.59 -2.04
N ALA A 111 -2.77 18.39 -1.05
CA ALA A 111 -3.33 18.33 0.30
C ALA A 111 -4.79 18.82 0.35
N ASP A 112 -5.19 19.68 -0.58
CA ASP A 112 -6.57 20.17 -0.72
C ASP A 112 -7.53 19.10 -1.25
N HIS A 113 -6.98 18.12 -1.98
CA HIS A 113 -7.75 17.03 -2.58
C HIS A 113 -7.62 15.69 -1.89
N LEU A 114 -6.54 15.48 -1.13
CA LEU A 114 -6.22 14.20 -0.48
C LEU A 114 -6.01 14.42 1.02
N ASP A 115 -6.92 13.87 1.81
CA ASP A 115 -6.73 13.79 3.25
C ASP A 115 -5.57 12.83 3.61
N ALA A 116 -5.09 12.93 4.85
CA ALA A 116 -3.94 12.15 5.30
C ALA A 116 -4.19 10.63 5.29
N VAL A 117 -5.42 10.19 5.61
CA VAL A 117 -5.80 8.78 5.64
C VAL A 117 -5.90 8.22 4.22
N LEU A 118 -6.40 9.02 3.28
CA LEU A 118 -6.48 8.67 1.88
C LEU A 118 -5.08 8.52 1.26
N ALA A 119 -4.19 9.47 1.55
CA ALA A 119 -2.80 9.41 1.12
C ALA A 119 -2.09 8.15 1.62
N GLN A 120 -2.28 7.79 2.90
CA GLN A 120 -1.75 6.53 3.45
C GLN A 120 -2.33 5.31 2.72
N THR A 121 -3.63 5.30 2.43
CA THR A 121 -4.29 4.18 1.74
C THR A 121 -3.76 4.01 0.32
N LEU A 122 -3.57 5.10 -0.41
CA LEU A 122 -2.93 5.09 -1.74
C LEU A 122 -1.48 4.63 -1.68
N ALA A 123 -0.72 5.05 -0.66
CA ALA A 123 0.65 4.61 -0.45
C ALA A 123 0.74 3.11 -0.23
N THR A 124 -0.13 2.57 0.64
CA THR A 124 -0.21 1.12 0.89
C THR A 124 -0.65 0.34 -0.34
N ARG A 125 -1.58 0.87 -1.14
CA ARG A 125 -1.95 0.27 -2.44
C ARG A 125 -0.75 0.20 -3.39
N ALA A 126 0.07 1.25 -3.46
CA ALA A 126 1.28 1.27 -4.28
C ALA A 126 2.34 0.28 -3.77
N TYR A 127 2.60 0.27 -2.46
CA TYR A 127 3.51 -0.69 -1.83
C TYR A 127 3.07 -2.14 -2.09
N ARG A 128 1.79 -2.48 -1.89
CA ARG A 128 1.27 -3.83 -2.14
C ARG A 128 1.48 -4.26 -3.60
N ALA A 129 1.23 -3.37 -4.56
CA ALA A 129 1.44 -3.66 -5.97
C ALA A 129 2.93 -3.95 -6.28
N LEU A 130 3.85 -3.13 -5.75
CA LEU A 130 5.29 -3.34 -5.90
C LEU A 130 5.79 -4.57 -5.14
N ASN A 131 5.23 -4.85 -3.97
CA ASN A 131 5.60 -6.01 -3.17
C ASN A 131 5.27 -7.31 -3.92
N ARG A 132 4.12 -7.39 -4.61
CA ARG A 132 3.80 -8.52 -5.49
C ARG A 132 4.87 -8.73 -6.57
N VAL A 133 5.40 -7.66 -7.15
CA VAL A 133 6.52 -7.76 -8.11
C VAL A 133 7.82 -8.17 -7.43
N CYS A 134 8.09 -7.63 -6.23
CA CYS A 134 9.28 -7.97 -5.45
C CYS A 134 9.35 -9.46 -5.10
N VAL A 135 8.22 -10.07 -4.73
CA VAL A 135 8.14 -11.49 -4.34
C VAL A 135 7.86 -12.44 -5.51
N GLY A 136 7.82 -11.94 -6.75
CA GLY A 136 7.60 -12.76 -7.94
C GLY A 136 6.15 -13.17 -8.22
N GLN A 137 5.18 -12.63 -7.48
CA GLN A 137 3.73 -12.86 -7.70
C GLN A 137 3.15 -12.03 -8.86
N ALA A 138 3.91 -11.07 -9.40
CA ALA A 138 3.53 -10.25 -10.55
C ALA A 138 4.75 -9.88 -11.39
N ARG A 139 4.56 -9.72 -12.71
CA ARG A 139 5.66 -9.36 -13.63
C ARG A 139 6.05 -7.88 -13.54
N ARG A 140 5.07 -6.98 -13.49
CA ARG A 140 5.28 -5.52 -13.43
C ARG A 140 4.09 -4.79 -12.81
N VAL A 141 4.35 -3.61 -12.27
CA VAL A 141 3.29 -2.67 -11.88
C VAL A 141 2.82 -1.86 -13.09
N ARG A 142 1.58 -1.35 -13.00
CA ARG A 142 0.99 -0.48 -14.03
C ARG A 142 0.59 0.85 -13.40
N PHE A 143 1.05 1.94 -14.01
CA PHE A 143 0.61 3.29 -13.67
C PHE A 143 -0.85 3.49 -14.11
N LYS A 144 -1.55 4.37 -13.40
CA LYS A 144 -2.91 4.78 -13.73
C LYS A 144 -2.89 5.84 -14.82
N SER A 145 -3.41 5.51 -16.00
CA SER A 145 -3.50 6.44 -17.14
C SER A 145 -4.57 7.50 -16.92
N ARG A 146 -4.52 8.62 -17.66
CA ARG A 146 -5.57 9.64 -17.60
C ARG A 146 -6.93 9.13 -18.07
N GLY A 147 -6.95 8.36 -19.18
CA GLY A 147 -8.21 7.85 -19.75
C GLY A 147 -8.95 6.84 -18.87
N ARG A 148 -8.22 5.91 -18.24
CA ARG A 148 -8.83 4.93 -17.31
C ARG A 148 -8.92 5.47 -15.88
N GLY A 149 -8.01 6.35 -15.49
CA GLY A 149 -8.01 7.05 -14.22
C GLY A 149 -8.03 6.16 -12.98
N LEU A 150 -8.40 6.79 -11.87
CA LEU A 150 -9.00 6.13 -10.72
C LEU A 150 -10.52 6.33 -10.81
N ALA A 151 -11.29 5.26 -10.65
CA ALA A 151 -12.75 5.33 -10.58
C ALA A 151 -13.26 5.46 -9.14
N SER A 152 -12.41 5.16 -8.14
CA SER A 152 -12.76 5.25 -6.73
C SER A 152 -11.54 5.56 -5.86
N LEU A 153 -11.83 6.22 -4.73
CA LEU A 153 -10.92 6.54 -3.65
C LEU A 153 -11.61 6.14 -2.35
N GLU A 154 -10.90 5.43 -1.49
CA GLU A 154 -11.44 4.97 -0.21
C GLU A 154 -10.41 5.21 0.88
N ASN A 155 -10.91 5.57 2.05
CA ASN A 155 -10.15 5.62 3.28
C ASN A 155 -10.07 4.24 3.95
N LYS A 156 -9.23 4.14 4.97
CA LYS A 156 -9.20 2.96 5.84
C LYS A 156 -10.59 2.78 6.46
N ARG A 157 -11.16 1.58 6.29
CA ARG A 157 -12.36 1.15 6.99
C ARG A 157 -12.01 0.69 8.40
#